data_AF-A0A957R4M2-F1
#
_entry.id   AF-A0A957R4M2-F1
#
_cell.length_a   1.000
_cell.length_b   1.000
_cell.length_c   1.000
_cell.angle_alpha   90.00
_cell.angle_beta   90.00
_cell.angle_gamma   90.00
#
_symmetry.space_group_name_H-M   'P 1'
#
loop_
_entity.id
_entity.type
_entity.pdbx_description
1 polymer ?
#
loop_
_entity_poly.entity_id
_entity_poly.type
_entity_poly.pdbx_seq_one_letter_code
_entity_poly.pdbx_strand_id
1 'polypeptide(L)'
;MELSDYIRILRQRGWLIIVLAILTAGAAFTYSKMQPTVYESNVRVLITSRPDFGQTQATKALLRDFAAYLNSSFIAADVIETLKLDMTPEQLLGSVTIAPATDSNIIQIDVKNTNGDLAN
;
A
#
# COMPACT_ATOMS: atom_id res chain seq x y z
N MET A 1 -14.78 11.00 -49.33
CA MET A 1 -15.65 11.56 -48.28
C MET A 1 -15.03 12.87 -47.84
N GLU A 2 -15.68 14.00 -48.11
CA GLU A 2 -15.13 15.33 -47.85
C GLU A 2 -15.30 15.74 -46.38
N LEU A 3 -14.33 16.52 -45.87
CA LEU A 3 -14.28 17.01 -44.50
C LEU A 3 -15.53 17.83 -44.10
N SER A 4 -16.20 18.43 -45.09
CA SER A 4 -17.43 19.20 -44.95
C SER A 4 -18.63 18.38 -44.45
N ASP A 5 -18.73 17.10 -44.82
CA ASP A 5 -19.82 16.24 -44.35
C ASP A 5 -19.68 15.89 -42.85
N TYR A 6 -18.44 15.73 -42.39
CA TYR A 6 -18.15 15.52 -40.96
C TYR A 6 -18.49 16.74 -40.11
N ILE A 7 -18.22 17.96 -40.57
CA ILE A 7 -18.53 19.21 -39.86
C ILE A 7 -20.05 19.39 -39.71
N ARG A 8 -20.83 19.03 -40.74
CA ARG A 8 -22.30 19.10 -40.68
C ARG A 8 -22.89 18.11 -39.67
N ILE A 9 -22.37 16.89 -39.64
CA ILE A 9 -22.74 15.87 -38.64
C ILE A 9 -22.37 16.31 -37.23
N LEU A 10 -21.18 16.89 -37.05
CA LEU A 10 -20.72 17.40 -35.76
C LEU A 10 -21.57 18.57 -35.25
N ARG A 11 -22.08 19.44 -36.13
CA ARG A 11 -22.95 20.55 -35.72
C ARG A 11 -24.37 20.09 -35.34
N GLN A 12 -24.87 19.03 -35.97
CA GLN A 12 -26.22 18.51 -35.73
C GLN A 12 -26.28 17.52 -34.55
N ARG A 13 -25.20 16.78 -34.27
CA ARG A 13 -25.10 15.78 -33.20
C ARG A 13 -24.01 16.07 -32.16
N GLY A 14 -23.29 17.18 -32.24
CA GLY A 14 -22.21 17.53 -31.31
C GLY A 14 -22.66 17.69 -29.86
N TRP A 15 -23.95 17.97 -29.63
CA TRP A 15 -24.53 17.97 -28.29
C TRP A 15 -24.44 16.60 -27.61
N LEU A 16 -24.53 15.48 -28.37
CA LEU A 16 -24.34 14.13 -27.82
C LEU A 16 -22.92 13.92 -27.31
N ILE A 17 -21.91 14.50 -27.98
CA ILE A 17 -20.52 14.44 -27.53
C ILE A 17 -20.36 15.18 -26.21
N ILE A 18 -20.99 16.36 -26.08
CA ILE A 18 -20.97 17.13 -24.82
C ILE A 18 -21.67 16.35 -23.70
N VAL A 19 -22.83 15.75 -23.96
CA VAL A 19 -23.56 14.93 -22.97
C VAL A 19 -22.73 13.72 -22.53
N LEU A 20 -22.14 12.99 -23.48
CA LEU A 20 -21.23 11.87 -23.18
C LEU A 20 -20.01 12.32 -22.38
N ALA A 21 -19.42 13.47 -22.74
CA ALA A 21 -18.28 14.03 -22.02
C ALA A 21 -18.65 14.37 -20.57
N ILE A 22 -19.81 14.98 -20.33
CA ILE A 22 -20.30 15.31 -18.99
C ILE A 22 -20.61 14.04 -18.19
N LEU A 23 -21.28 13.04 -18.78
CA LEU A 23 -21.55 11.76 -18.12
C LEU A 23 -20.26 11.04 -17.72
N THR A 24 -19.29 10.99 -18.64
CA THR A 24 -18.01 10.33 -18.39
C THR A 24 -17.21 11.07 -17.31
N ALA A 25 -17.16 12.41 -17.38
CA ALA A 25 -16.50 13.23 -16.37
C ALA A 25 -17.17 13.08 -14.99
N GLY A 26 -18.51 13.06 -14.94
CA GLY A 26 -19.28 12.85 -13.73
C GLY A 26 -18.99 11.48 -13.11
N ALA A 27 -19.05 10.42 -13.91
CA ALA A 27 -18.75 9.05 -13.46
C ALA A 27 -17.32 8.93 -12.93
N ALA A 28 -16.34 9.46 -13.66
CA ALA A 28 -14.94 9.46 -13.26
C ALA A 28 -14.71 10.23 -11.96
N PHE A 29 -15.36 11.39 -11.79
CA PHE A 29 -15.27 12.19 -10.57
C PHE A 29 -15.88 11.47 -9.37
N THR A 30 -17.06 10.86 -9.52
CA THR A 30 -17.68 10.07 -8.45
C THR A 30 -16.82 8.88 -8.05
N TYR A 31 -16.25 8.19 -9.03
CA TYR A 31 -15.37 7.05 -8.79
C TYR A 31 -14.08 7.46 -8.08
N SER A 32 -13.45 8.55 -8.52
CA SER A 32 -12.24 9.10 -7.90
C SER A 32 -12.47 9.50 -6.44
N LYS A 33 -13.65 10.03 -6.10
CA LYS A 33 -14.00 10.40 -4.72
C LYS A 33 -14.28 9.20 -3.81
N MET A 34 -14.69 8.06 -4.37
CA MET A 34 -14.93 6.83 -3.61
C MET A 34 -13.65 6.03 -3.35
N GLN A 35 -12.53 6.40 -3.98
CA GLN A 35 -11.27 5.70 -3.78
C GLN A 35 -10.70 6.02 -2.37
N PRO A 36 -10.49 5.02 -1.52
CA PRO A 36 -9.97 5.24 -0.18
C PRO A 36 -8.54 5.79 -0.24
N THR A 37 -8.26 6.82 0.55
CA THR A 37 -6.88 7.32 0.76
C THR A 37 -6.12 6.29 1.59
N VAL A 38 -5.06 5.70 1.05
CA VAL A 38 -4.20 4.76 1.80
C VAL A 38 -2.93 5.50 2.21
N TYR A 39 -2.71 5.62 3.51
CA TYR A 39 -1.49 6.12 4.11
C TYR A 39 -0.49 4.97 4.27
N GLU A 40 0.78 5.26 3.99
CA GLU A 40 1.87 4.30 4.11
C GLU A 40 2.97 4.90 4.99
N SER A 41 3.39 4.15 6.01
CA SER A 41 4.56 4.45 6.84
C SER A 41 5.61 3.36 6.69
N ASN A 42 6.88 3.75 6.71
CA ASN A 42 8.03 2.88 6.51
C ASN A 42 9.01 3.02 7.67
N VAL A 43 9.32 1.90 8.32
CA VAL A 43 10.34 1.82 9.37
C VAL A 43 11.42 0.83 8.94
N ARG A 44 12.69 1.23 9.12
CA ARG A 44 13.87 0.43 8.80
C ARG A 44 14.66 0.13 10.05
N VAL A 45 14.74 -1.15 10.41
CA VAL A 45 15.49 -1.61 11.59
C VAL A 45 16.78 -2.27 11.13
N LEU A 46 17.92 -1.68 11.50
CA LEU A 46 19.24 -2.25 11.23
C LEU A 46 19.60 -3.29 12.29
N ILE A 47 19.81 -4.54 11.87
CA ILE A 47 20.35 -5.59 12.71
C ILE A 47 21.87 -5.57 12.59
N THR A 48 22.57 -5.23 13.68
CA THR A 48 24.02 -5.33 13.73
C THR A 48 24.43 -6.74 14.19
N SER A 49 25.17 -7.47 13.37
CA SER A 49 25.80 -8.73 13.73
C SER A 49 27.32 -8.55 13.74
N ARG A 50 28.02 -9.14 14.71
CA ARG A 50 29.48 -9.13 14.76
C ARG A 50 30.03 -9.77 13.46
N PRO A 51 31.00 -9.15 12.76
CA PRO A 51 31.39 -9.58 11.43
C PRO A 51 32.32 -10.79 11.49
N ASP A 52 31.73 -11.98 11.56
CA ASP A 52 32.43 -13.24 11.41
C ASP A 52 32.10 -13.76 10.00
N PHE A 53 33.03 -13.60 9.03
CA PHE A 53 32.80 -13.78 7.58
C PHE A 53 32.27 -15.16 7.13
N GLY A 54 32.20 -16.18 8.01
CA GLY A 54 31.56 -17.47 7.73
C GLY A 54 30.03 -17.46 7.84
N GLN A 55 29.44 -16.37 8.36
CA GLN A 55 28.06 -16.31 8.83
C GLN A 55 27.07 -15.63 7.88
N THR A 56 27.44 -15.19 6.67
CA THR A 56 26.53 -14.42 5.81
C THR A 56 25.19 -15.13 5.53
N GLN A 57 25.19 -16.45 5.38
CA GLN A 57 23.95 -17.24 5.26
C GLN A 57 23.22 -17.41 6.60
N ALA A 58 23.95 -17.55 7.70
CA ALA A 58 23.38 -17.61 9.04
C ALA A 58 22.71 -16.28 9.43
N THR A 59 23.32 -15.14 9.09
CA THR A 59 22.73 -13.81 9.26
C THR A 59 21.45 -13.65 8.46
N LYS A 60 21.38 -14.15 7.22
CA LYS A 60 20.14 -14.16 6.43
C LYS A 60 19.05 -15.04 7.05
N ALA A 61 19.42 -16.21 7.57
CA ALA A 61 18.48 -17.08 8.28
C ALA A 61 17.92 -16.39 9.53
N LEU A 62 18.79 -15.77 10.33
CA LEU A 62 18.39 -14.99 11.50
C LEU A 62 17.45 -13.83 11.14
N LEU A 63 17.77 -13.06 10.09
CA LEU A 63 16.91 -11.97 9.62
C LEU A 63 15.51 -12.46 9.25
N ARG A 64 15.43 -13.61 8.59
CA ARG A 64 14.14 -14.24 8.24
C ARG A 64 13.39 -14.72 9.48
N ASP A 65 14.08 -15.31 10.43
CA ASP A 65 13.46 -15.81 11.67
C ASP A 65 12.94 -14.65 12.53
N PHE A 66 13.69 -13.55 12.63
CA PHE A 66 13.22 -12.31 13.27
C PHE A 66 12.02 -11.70 12.54
N ALA A 67 12.04 -11.64 11.21
CA ALA A 67 10.90 -11.15 10.44
C ALA A 67 9.66 -12.03 10.66
N ALA A 68 9.81 -13.35 10.70
CA ALA A 68 8.72 -14.29 10.98
C ALA A 68 8.17 -14.13 12.42
N TYR A 69 9.05 -13.90 13.39
CA TYR A 69 8.66 -13.62 14.77
C TYR A 69 7.86 -12.32 14.90
N LEU A 70 8.32 -11.24 14.26
CA LEU A 70 7.61 -9.96 14.22
C LEU A 70 6.28 -10.06 13.48
N ASN A 71 6.19 -10.92 12.45
CA ASN A 71 4.97 -11.19 11.68
C ASN A 71 4.06 -12.25 12.34
N SER A 72 4.20 -12.48 13.64
CA SER A 72 3.39 -13.46 14.36
C SER A 72 2.14 -12.83 15.00
N SER A 73 1.07 -13.63 15.13
CA SER A 73 -0.17 -13.19 15.79
C SER A 73 0.04 -12.83 17.26
N PHE A 74 1.03 -13.43 17.92
CA PHE A 74 1.40 -13.11 19.30
C PHE A 74 1.95 -11.68 19.41
N ILE A 75 2.90 -11.30 18.56
CA ILE A 75 3.42 -9.93 18.51
C ILE A 75 2.32 -8.95 18.10
N ALA A 76 1.50 -9.30 17.11
CA ALA A 76 0.38 -8.45 16.72
C ALA A 76 -0.61 -8.21 17.87
N ALA A 77 -0.92 -9.23 18.68
CA ALA A 77 -1.76 -9.07 19.86
C ALA A 77 -1.12 -8.17 20.93
N ASP A 78 0.17 -8.33 21.19
CA ASP A 78 0.92 -7.50 22.15
C ASP A 78 0.96 -6.01 21.72
N VAL A 79 1.15 -5.76 20.42
CA VAL A 79 1.09 -4.40 19.85
C VAL A 79 -0.31 -3.81 19.98
N ILE A 80 -1.36 -4.59 19.69
CA ILE A 80 -2.76 -4.16 19.84
C ILE A 80 -3.06 -3.80 21.30
N GLU A 81 -2.61 -4.60 22.26
CA GLU A 81 -2.80 -4.34 23.69
C GLU A 81 -2.04 -3.09 24.14
N THR A 82 -0.79 -2.93 23.69
CA THR A 82 0.07 -1.80 24.04
C THR A 82 -0.44 -0.48 23.47
N LEU A 83 -0.84 -0.47 22.20
CA LEU A 83 -1.33 0.72 21.50
C LEU A 83 -2.84 0.92 21.63
N LYS A 84 -3.55 -0.01 22.28
CA LYS A 84 -5.01 -0.02 22.48
C LYS A 84 -5.78 0.14 21.18
N LEU A 85 -5.44 -0.70 20.20
CA LEU A 85 -6.06 -0.66 18.87
C LEU A 85 -7.38 -1.43 18.85
N ASP A 86 -8.43 -0.86 18.25
CA ASP A 86 -9.73 -1.52 18.08
C ASP A 86 -9.74 -2.42 16.83
N MET A 87 -8.90 -3.46 16.81
CA MET A 87 -8.80 -4.42 15.70
C MET A 87 -8.30 -5.79 16.15
N THR A 88 -8.43 -6.82 15.30
CA THR A 88 -7.88 -8.15 15.57
C THR A 88 -6.43 -8.28 15.07
N PRO A 89 -5.64 -9.23 15.59
CA PRO A 89 -4.29 -9.51 15.11
C PRO A 89 -4.24 -9.76 13.59
N GLU A 90 -5.22 -10.46 13.03
CA GLU A 90 -5.29 -10.76 11.59
C GLU A 90 -5.54 -9.50 10.76
N GLN A 91 -6.36 -8.56 11.27
CA GLN A 91 -6.59 -7.27 10.63
C GLN A 91 -5.32 -6.43 10.63
N LEU A 92 -4.59 -6.40 11.75
CA LEU A 92 -3.31 -5.69 11.85
C LEU A 92 -2.27 -6.29 10.90
N LEU A 93 -2.10 -7.62 10.90
CA LEU A 93 -1.15 -8.31 10.02
C LEU A 93 -1.52 -8.17 8.53
N GLY A 94 -2.81 -8.00 8.19
CA GLY A 94 -3.24 -7.68 6.82
C GLY A 94 -2.84 -6.27 6.35
N SER A 95 -2.62 -5.35 7.28
CA SER A 95 -2.20 -3.97 7.03
C SER A 95 -0.69 -3.75 7.14
N VAL A 96 0.07 -4.75 7.62
CA VAL A 96 1.51 -4.62 7.89
C VAL A 96 2.30 -5.58 7.01
N THR A 97 3.37 -5.11 6.38
CA THR A 97 4.33 -5.93 5.65
C THR A 97 5.68 -5.86 6.36
N ILE A 98 6.18 -7.02 6.82
CA ILE A 98 7.49 -7.14 7.46
C ILE A 98 8.36 -8.06 6.61
N ALA A 99 9.46 -7.53 6.09
CA ALA A 99 10.38 -8.31 5.25
C ALA A 99 11.84 -7.92 5.50
N PRO A 100 12.76 -8.90 5.51
CA PRO A 100 14.19 -8.60 5.46
C PRO A 100 14.56 -8.05 4.08
N ALA A 101 15.36 -6.98 4.05
CA ALA A 101 15.89 -6.43 2.82
C ALA A 101 16.89 -7.40 2.17
N THR A 102 16.76 -7.63 0.86
CA THR A 102 17.53 -8.65 0.13
C THR A 102 19.05 -8.46 0.21
N ASP A 103 19.49 -7.20 0.23
CA ASP A 103 20.89 -6.80 0.05
C ASP A 103 21.49 -6.11 1.29
N SER A 104 20.77 -6.09 2.42
CA SER A 104 21.24 -5.42 3.63
C SER A 104 20.75 -6.12 4.90
N ASN A 105 21.42 -5.89 6.02
CA ASN A 105 21.01 -6.41 7.33
C ASN A 105 19.86 -5.59 7.93
N ILE A 106 18.88 -5.21 7.11
CA ILE A 106 17.75 -4.36 7.50
C ILE A 106 16.48 -5.19 7.45
N ILE A 107 15.62 -5.04 8.46
CA ILE A 107 14.22 -5.45 8.40
C ILE A 107 13.40 -4.22 8.08
N GLN A 108 12.63 -4.28 6.99
CA GLN A 108 11.70 -3.24 6.59
C GLN A 108 10.31 -3.60 7.10
N ILE A 109 9.65 -2.62 7.71
CA ILE A 109 8.29 -2.71 8.22
C ILE A 109 7.48 -1.61 7.53
N ASP A 110 6.50 -2.00 6.73
CA ASP A 110 5.59 -1.10 6.04
C ASP A 110 4.19 -1.25 6.62
N VAL A 111 3.56 -0.14 7.00
CA VAL A 111 2.19 -0.11 7.53
C VAL A 111 1.30 0.64 6.54
N LYS A 112 0.23 0.00 6.07
CA LYS A 112 -0.76 0.58 5.16
C LYS A 112 -2.12 0.65 5.84
N ASN A 113 -2.62 1.87 6.03
CA ASN A 113 -3.93 2.08 6.65
C ASN A 113 -4.70 3.22 5.97
N THR A 114 -6.03 3.11 5.95
CA THR A 114 -6.91 4.18 5.45
C THR A 114 -7.03 5.34 6.45
N ASN A 115 -6.72 5.09 7.72
CA ASN A 115 -6.61 6.08 8.78
C ASN A 115 -5.14 6.50 8.96
N GLY A 116 -4.85 7.78 8.76
CA GLY A 116 -3.50 8.34 8.88
C GLY A 116 -2.90 8.23 10.29
N ASP A 117 -3.74 8.28 11.33
CA ASP A 117 -3.27 8.15 12.73
C ASP A 117 -2.86 6.71 13.05
N LEU A 118 -3.51 5.72 12.42
CA LEU A 118 -3.16 4.31 12.57
C LEU A 118 -1.98 3.90 11.70
N ALA A 119 -1.64 4.70 10.69
CA ALA A 119 -0.49 4.46 9.83
C ALA A 119 0.82 5.00 10.40
N ASN A 120 0.78 5.96 11.35
CA ASN A 120 1.95 6.72 11.82
C ASN A 120 2.62 6.10 13.05
#